data_AF-X1DWN7-F1
#
_entry.id   AF-X1DWN7-F1
#
_cell.length_a   1.000
_cell.length_b   1.000
_cell.length_c   1.000
_cell.angle_alpha   90.00
_cell.angle_beta   90.00
_cell.angle_gamma   90.00
#
_symmetry.space_group_name_H-M   'P 1'
#
loop_
_entity.id
_entity.type
_entity.pdbx_description
1 polymer ?
#
loop_
_entity_poly.entity_id
_entity_poly.type
_entity_poly.pdbx_seq_one_letter_code
_entity_poly.pdbx_strand_id
1 'polypeptide(L)'
;AQYSRLVQKIREEEGLAYSIFSSNAQYLDTGVTIIYSASSPKNAGRILKLIKDEIVDIKRRGVNEVELERAKENLKGNIVLSVEDMSSRMFRLGKGLLFNKKVLTIN
;
A
#
# COMPACT_ATOMS: atom_id res chain seq x y z
N ALA A 1 6.06 -2.81 2.81
CA ALA A 1 6.50 -4.23 2.84
C ALA A 1 7.88 -4.32 2.20
N GLN A 2 8.77 -5.14 2.76
CA GLN A 2 10.16 -5.28 2.27
C GLN A 2 10.23 -5.84 0.84
N TYR A 3 9.23 -6.61 0.41
CA TYR A 3 9.11 -7.16 -0.95
C TYR A 3 8.34 -6.27 -1.95
N SER A 4 8.08 -5.00 -1.63
CA SER A 4 7.42 -4.07 -2.56
C SER A 4 8.36 -3.66 -3.69
N ARG A 5 7.88 -3.68 -4.94
CA ARG A 5 8.66 -3.25 -6.11
C ARG A 5 9.25 -1.84 -5.96
N LEU A 6 8.46 -0.90 -5.41
CA LEU A 6 8.92 0.48 -5.19
C LEU A 6 9.97 0.56 -4.08
N VAL A 7 9.82 -0.23 -3.01
CA VAL A 7 10.83 -0.28 -1.93
C VAL A 7 12.13 -0.85 -2.48
N GLN A 8 12.07 -1.98 -3.19
CA GLN A 8 13.23 -2.62 -3.80
C GLN A 8 13.94 -1.67 -4.77
N LYS A 9 13.25 -1.17 -5.80
CA LYS A 9 13.89 -0.32 -6.82
C LYS A 9 14.38 1.03 -6.29
N ILE A 10 13.55 1.74 -5.51
CA ILE A 10 13.85 3.14 -5.18
C ILE A 10 14.66 3.27 -3.89
N ARG A 11 14.40 2.42 -2.89
CA ARG A 11 15.09 2.48 -1.59
C ARG A 11 16.29 1.55 -1.53
N GLU A 12 16.12 0.29 -1.90
CA GLU A 12 17.17 -0.74 -1.71
C GLU A 12 18.22 -0.73 -2.84
N GLU A 13 17.79 -0.69 -4.10
CA GLU A 13 18.69 -0.72 -5.26
C GLU A 13 19.31 0.64 -5.58
N GLU A 14 18.49 1.70 -5.62
CA GLU A 14 18.93 3.03 -6.06
C GLU A 14 19.27 4.00 -4.90
N GLY A 15 18.88 3.67 -3.66
CA GLY A 15 19.17 4.51 -2.49
C GLY A 15 18.60 5.93 -2.55
N LEU A 16 17.55 6.18 -3.33
CA LEU A 16 17.08 7.53 -3.65
C LEU A 16 16.17 8.13 -2.58
N ALA A 17 15.47 7.30 -1.82
CA ALA A 17 14.48 7.71 -0.82
C ALA A 17 14.78 7.12 0.57
N TYR A 18 14.54 7.88 1.64
CA TYR A 18 14.60 7.40 3.02
C TYR A 18 13.39 6.55 3.38
N SER A 19 12.23 6.93 2.82
CA SER A 19 10.96 6.24 3.02
C SER A 19 10.17 6.27 1.72
N ILE A 20 9.55 5.15 1.37
CA ILE A 20 8.62 5.05 0.26
C ILE A 20 7.54 4.02 0.59
N PHE A 21 6.29 4.40 0.38
CA PHE A 21 5.14 3.52 0.57
C PHE A 21 3.97 3.96 -0.30
N SER A 22 2.98 3.08 -0.38
CA SER A 22 1.69 3.37 -1.01
C SER A 22 0.56 3.17 -0.01
N SER A 23 -0.48 3.98 -0.14
CA SER A 23 -1.70 3.87 0.64
C SER A 23 -2.91 4.12 -0.26
N ASN A 24 -4.08 3.74 0.21
CA ASN A 24 -5.33 3.97 -0.50
C ASN A 24 -6.31 4.65 0.46
N ALA A 25 -6.91 5.75 0.00
CA ALA A 25 -8.06 6.37 0.64
C ALA A 25 -9.31 5.93 -0.12
N GLN A 26 -10.30 5.41 0.59
CA GLN A 26 -11.58 4.98 0.03
C GLN A 26 -12.67 5.93 0.52
N TYR A 27 -13.46 6.45 -0.42
CA TYR A 27 -14.67 7.23 -0.18
C TYR A 27 -15.88 6.41 -0.65
N LEU A 28 -17.09 6.95 -0.47
CA LEU A 28 -18.32 6.22 -0.79
C LEU A 28 -18.45 5.90 -2.28
N ASP A 29 -18.07 6.85 -3.13
CA ASP A 29 -18.24 6.85 -4.58
C ASP A 29 -16.91 6.87 -5.36
N THR A 30 -15.80 7.14 -4.66
CA THR A 30 -14.47 7.28 -5.27
C THR A 30 -13.35 6.81 -4.36
N GLY A 31 -12.12 6.85 -4.83
CA GLY A 31 -10.94 6.52 -4.06
C GLY A 31 -9.69 7.17 -4.64
N VAL A 32 -8.65 7.23 -3.83
CA VAL A 32 -7.34 7.75 -4.22
C VAL A 32 -6.27 6.76 -3.80
N THR A 33 -5.44 6.36 -4.75
CA THR A 33 -4.18 5.67 -4.46
C THR A 33 -3.08 6.70 -4.38
N ILE A 34 -2.35 6.69 -3.27
CA ILE A 34 -1.29 7.65 -2.96
C ILE A 34 0.02 6.88 -2.91
N ILE A 35 1.05 7.41 -3.59
CA ILE A 35 2.43 6.96 -3.44
C ILE A 35 3.18 8.11 -2.77
N TYR A 36 3.74 7.84 -1.60
CA TYR A 36 4.51 8.79 -0.82
C TYR A 36 5.99 8.41 -0.85
N SER A 37 6.87 9.40 -0.99
CA SER A 37 8.32 9.22 -0.91
C SER A 37 8.96 10.41 -0.19
N ALA A 38 9.84 10.13 0.77
CA ALA A 38 10.69 11.11 1.43
C ALA A 38 12.13 10.99 0.90
N SER A 39 12.68 12.07 0.34
CA SER A 39 14.00 12.05 -0.32
C SER A 39 14.63 13.45 -0.39
N SER A 40 15.90 13.53 -0.79
CA SER A 40 16.53 14.81 -1.13
C SER A 40 15.89 15.43 -2.39
N PRO A 41 15.71 16.78 -2.46
CA PRO A 41 15.01 17.42 -3.59
C PRO A 41 15.58 17.07 -4.97
N LYS A 42 16.92 16.92 -5.08
CA LYS A 42 17.60 16.54 -6.32
C LYS A 42 17.17 15.19 -6.90
N ASN A 43 16.64 14.28 -6.06
CA ASN A 43 16.24 12.94 -6.48
C ASN A 43 14.78 12.89 -6.99
N ALA A 44 13.98 13.94 -6.76
CA ALA A 44 12.54 13.93 -7.01
C ALA A 44 12.17 13.54 -8.45
N GLY A 45 12.89 14.08 -9.44
CA GLY A 45 12.65 13.77 -10.86
C GLY A 45 12.91 12.30 -11.20
N ARG A 46 13.99 11.72 -10.67
CA ARG A 46 14.33 10.30 -10.90
C ARG A 46 13.34 9.37 -10.21
N ILE A 47 12.97 9.67 -8.97
CA ILE A 47 11.96 8.92 -8.22
C ILE A 47 10.61 8.93 -8.98
N LEU A 48 10.15 10.10 -9.43
CA LEU A 48 8.90 10.22 -10.16
C LEU A 48 8.91 9.39 -11.46
N LYS A 49 10.04 9.38 -12.17
CA LYS A 49 10.21 8.55 -13.36
C LYS A 49 10.09 7.06 -13.02
N LEU A 50 10.84 6.58 -12.02
CA LEU A 50 10.82 5.17 -11.60
C LEU A 50 9.42 4.73 -11.14
N ILE A 51 8.70 5.57 -10.41
CA ILE A 51 7.31 5.30 -10.01
C ILE A 51 6.41 5.14 -11.25
N LYS A 52 6.51 6.06 -12.23
CA LYS A 52 5.73 5.99 -13.46
C LYS A 52 6.05 4.74 -14.27
N ASP A 53 7.33 4.41 -14.41
CA ASP A 53 7.80 3.23 -15.12
C ASP A 53 7.22 1.95 -14.48
N GLU A 54 7.19 1.88 -13.14
CA GLU A 54 6.61 0.75 -12.41
C GLU A 54 5.09 0.64 -12.60
N ILE A 55 4.37 1.76 -12.59
CA ILE A 55 2.91 1.76 -12.84
C ILE A 55 2.61 1.29 -14.26
N VAL A 56 3.37 1.80 -15.25
CA VAL A 56 3.24 1.36 -16.64
C VAL A 56 3.56 -0.13 -16.77
N ASP A 57 4.54 -0.61 -16.03
CA ASP A 57 4.90 -2.01 -16.00
C ASP A 57 3.74 -2.90 -15.53
N ILE A 58 3.19 -2.58 -14.35
CA ILE A 58 2.05 -3.29 -13.78
C ILE A 58 0.85 -3.23 -14.74
N LYS A 59 0.61 -2.09 -15.39
CA LYS A 59 -0.48 -1.96 -16.37
C LYS A 59 -0.30 -2.87 -17.58
N ARG A 60 0.94 -3.07 -18.05
CA ARG A 60 1.24 -3.83 -19.28
C ARG A 60 1.43 -5.32 -19.04
N ARG A 61 2.09 -5.68 -17.95
CA ARG A 61 2.55 -7.05 -17.64
C ARG A 61 1.85 -7.67 -16.44
N GLY A 62 1.09 -6.87 -15.68
CA GLY A 62 0.45 -7.32 -14.45
C GLY A 62 1.45 -7.55 -13.31
N VAL A 63 0.94 -8.24 -12.28
CA VAL A 63 1.73 -8.78 -11.17
C VAL A 63 1.80 -10.29 -11.33
N ASN A 64 2.94 -10.90 -10.96
CA ASN A 64 3.04 -12.35 -10.98
C ASN A 64 2.35 -12.97 -9.75
N GLU A 65 2.11 -14.28 -9.81
CA GLU A 65 1.39 -15.00 -8.75
C GLU A 65 2.11 -14.95 -7.40
N VAL A 66 3.44 -15.09 -7.39
CA VAL A 66 4.26 -15.04 -6.16
C VAL A 66 4.16 -13.67 -5.49
N GLU A 67 4.22 -12.60 -6.27
CA GLU A 67 4.06 -11.23 -5.79
C GLU A 67 2.65 -11.00 -5.22
N LEU A 68 1.63 -11.48 -5.93
CA LEU A 68 0.24 -11.36 -5.49
C LEU A 68 0.01 -12.11 -4.16
N GLU A 69 0.53 -13.33 -4.04
CA GLU A 69 0.41 -14.11 -2.80
C GLU A 69 1.13 -13.41 -1.64
N ARG A 70 2.35 -12.90 -1.86
CA ARG A 70 3.06 -12.12 -0.82
C ARG A 70 2.28 -10.86 -0.40
N ALA A 71 1.64 -10.17 -1.34
CA ALA A 71 0.82 -9.01 -1.03
C ALA A 71 -0.41 -9.39 -0.20
N LYS A 72 -1.08 -10.51 -0.53
CA LYS A 72 -2.21 -11.04 0.25
C LYS A 72 -1.78 -11.44 1.67
N GLU A 73 -0.66 -12.15 1.81
CA GLU A 73 -0.14 -12.55 3.13
C GLU A 73 0.23 -11.33 3.98
N ASN A 74 0.85 -10.31 3.37
CA ASN A 74 1.13 -9.06 4.07
C ASN A 74 -0.16 -8.37 4.53
N LEU A 75 -1.20 -8.34 3.69
CA LEU A 75 -2.50 -7.76 4.06
C LEU A 75 -3.17 -8.54 5.20
N LYS A 76 -3.18 -9.88 5.15
CA LYS A 76 -3.71 -10.73 6.21
C LYS A 76 -3.00 -10.47 7.54
N GLY A 77 -1.66 -10.40 7.53
CA GLY A 77 -0.87 -10.09 8.72
C GLY A 77 -1.23 -8.72 9.33
N ASN A 78 -1.35 -7.69 8.50
CA ASN A 78 -1.78 -6.36 8.96
C ASN A 78 -3.20 -6.39 9.56
N ILE A 79 -4.11 -7.15 8.97
CA ILE A 79 -5.48 -7.31 9.49
C ILE A 79 -5.45 -7.98 10.87
N VAL A 80 -4.70 -9.08 11.04
CA VAL A 80 -4.56 -9.79 12.33
C VAL A 80 -4.02 -8.86 13.41
N LEU A 81 -2.92 -8.15 13.13
CA LEU A 81 -2.34 -7.19 14.07
C LEU A 81 -3.32 -6.05 14.42
N SER A 82 -4.11 -5.58 13.45
CA SER A 82 -5.13 -4.55 13.70
C SER A 82 -6.28 -5.00 14.60
N VAL A 83 -6.46 -6.31 14.82
CA VAL A 83 -7.48 -6.86 15.73
C VAL A 83 -6.97 -6.87 17.16
N GLU A 84 -5.67 -6.83 17.41
CA GLU A 84 -5.13 -6.80 18.78
C GLU A 84 -5.33 -5.41 19.42
N ASP A 85 -5.32 -4.35 18.62
CA ASP A 85 -5.57 -2.99 19.07
C ASP A 85 -7.07 -2.65 19.10
N MET A 86 -7.58 -2.34 20.30
CA MET A 86 -8.98 -1.99 20.53
C MET A 86 -9.42 -0.76 19.73
N SER A 87 -8.53 0.22 19.53
CA SER A 87 -8.85 1.45 18.79
C SER A 87 -9.03 1.15 17.29
N SER A 88 -8.15 0.34 16.71
CA SER A 88 -8.23 -0.15 15.33
C SER A 88 -9.49 -0.98 15.08
N ARG A 89 -9.87 -1.82 16.05
CA ARG A 89 -11.15 -2.56 16.00
C ARG A 89 -12.35 -1.63 15.95
N MET A 90 -12.43 -0.66 16.88
CA MET A 90 -13.54 0.29 16.94
C MET A 90 -13.64 1.10 15.64
N PHE A 91 -12.51 1.58 15.11
CA PHE A 91 -12.48 2.33 13.86
C PHE A 91 -12.98 1.50 12.66
N ARG A 92 -12.60 0.23 12.58
CA ARG A 92 -13.08 -0.70 11.55
C ARG A 92 -14.60 -0.92 11.64
N LEU A 93 -15.11 -1.15 12.84
CA LEU A 93 -16.55 -1.33 13.09
C LEU A 93 -17.34 -0.06 12.73
N GLY A 94 -16.88 1.10 13.21
CA GLY A 94 -17.49 2.39 12.93
C GLY A 94 -17.55 2.70 11.43
N LYS A 95 -16.46 2.46 10.69
CA LYS A 95 -16.48 2.58 9.22
C LYS A 95 -17.45 1.60 8.57
N GLY A 96 -17.50 0.36 9.03
CA GLY A 96 -18.46 -0.64 8.51
C GLY A 96 -19.90 -0.16 8.60
N LEU A 97 -20.29 0.38 9.77
CA LEU A 97 -21.62 0.94 10.00
C LEU A 97 -21.89 2.18 9.14
N LEU A 98 -20.94 3.13 9.08
CA LEU A 98 -21.10 4.36 8.29
C LEU A 98 -21.27 4.11 6.79
N PHE A 99 -20.57 3.10 6.24
CA PHE A 99 -20.63 2.76 4.82
C PHE A 99 -21.68 1.68 4.50
N ASN A 100 -22.55 1.35 5.46
CA ASN A 100 -23.58 0.30 5.34
C ASN A 100 -23.00 -1.05 4.85
N LYS A 101 -21.75 -1.34 5.22
CA LYS A 101 -21.06 -2.58 4.84
C LYS A 101 -21.28 -3.64 5.92
N LYS A 102 -21.43 -4.90 5.50
CA LYS A 102 -21.50 -6.04 6.41
C LYS A 102 -20.21 -6.06 7.26
N VAL A 103 -20.38 -5.92 8.57
CA VAL A 103 -19.28 -6.07 9.52
C VAL A 103 -18.92 -7.56 9.59
N LEU A 104 -17.73 -7.90 9.12
CA LEU A 104 -17.20 -9.26 9.22
C LEU A 104 -16.44 -9.40 10.54
N THR A 105 -16.86 -10.37 11.35
CA THR A 105 -16.13 -10.76 12.56
C THR A 105 -14.91 -11.57 12.15
N ILE A 106 -13.75 -11.19 12.67
CA ILE A 106 -12.51 -11.96 12.52
C ILE A 106 -12.42 -12.78 13.80
N ASN A 107 -12.72 -14.08 13.69
CA ASN A 107 -12.53 -15.07 14.75
C ASN A 107 -11.13 -15.69 14.61
#